data_AF-A0AA43F8S1-F1
#
_entry.id   AF-A0AA43F8S1-F1
#
_cell.length_a   1.000
_cell.length_b   1.000
_cell.length_c   1.000
_cell.angle_alpha   90.00
_cell.angle_beta   90.00
_cell.angle_gamma   90.00
#
_symmetry.space_group_name_H-M   'P 1'
#
loop_
_entity.id
_entity.type
_entity.pdbx_description
1 polymer ?
#
loop_
_entity_poly.entity_id
_entity_poly.type
_entity_poly.pdbx_seq_one_letter_code
_entity_poly.pdbx_strand_id
1 'polypeptide(L)'
;MDDLIKDGGDLIVADPSRKEHRAMISILRTIGIHTHVPQGTVSAHTRSRQRLIYHACLATALLVTIATTQPVQAAGEGQTKFKRISTQYIAALGDPGSTSGSGAQSWGLWPLDPGPRGVKLNRYQSLKQAGGTAPARWKFDETDWWLEEHGLIMEQPTVPLPPGKYVVTGARKVTAVLTIHSADSHGDRRWELDQNATLYDVTHLACRSARYTPATVGGSCSPATAKQAAFPVAPGGAMPPVEGCAKQDYAVLIVIGMGVEN
;
A
#
# COMPACT_ATOMS: atom_id res chain seq x y z
N MET A 1 -12.38 70.22 -35.82
CA MET A 1 -12.96 68.87 -35.80
C MET A 1 -12.19 68.09 -34.74
N ASP A 2 -12.17 68.55 -33.49
CA ASP A 2 -13.28 68.61 -32.50
C ASP A 2 -13.72 67.16 -32.19
N ASP A 3 -13.74 66.61 -30.97
CA ASP A 3 -13.64 67.10 -29.59
C ASP A 3 -13.23 65.88 -28.71
N LEU A 4 -12.33 65.99 -27.73
CA LEU A 4 -12.52 66.33 -26.30
C LEU A 4 -13.08 65.21 -25.37
N ILE A 5 -12.15 64.65 -24.59
CA ILE A 5 -12.14 64.34 -23.13
C ILE A 5 -13.45 64.50 -22.33
N LYS A 6 -13.85 63.50 -21.50
CA LYS A 6 -13.90 63.55 -20.01
C LYS A 6 -14.64 62.41 -19.29
N ASP A 7 -14.03 62.04 -18.15
CA ASP A 7 -14.56 61.62 -16.83
C ASP A 7 -15.58 60.47 -16.78
N GLY A 8 -15.44 59.46 -15.92
CA GLY A 8 -15.16 59.53 -14.48
C GLY A 8 -16.42 59.02 -13.76
N GLY A 9 -16.32 57.93 -13.00
CA GLY A 9 -17.51 57.34 -12.36
C GLY A 9 -17.21 56.06 -11.58
N ASP A 10 -16.68 56.25 -10.38
CA ASP A 10 -16.64 55.29 -9.29
C ASP A 10 -18.07 54.85 -8.93
N LEU A 11 -18.31 53.55 -8.71
CA LEU A 11 -19.56 53.07 -8.12
C LEU A 11 -19.26 51.96 -7.10
N ILE A 12 -18.89 52.42 -5.92
CA ILE A 12 -19.11 51.70 -4.67
C ILE A 12 -20.61 51.67 -4.41
N VAL A 13 -21.21 50.47 -4.35
CA VAL A 13 -22.49 50.25 -3.68
C VAL A 13 -22.23 49.32 -2.50
N ALA A 14 -22.20 49.93 -1.32
CA ALA A 14 -22.48 49.26 -0.06
C ALA A 14 -23.98 49.41 0.22
N ASP A 15 -24.67 48.30 0.51
CA ASP A 15 -26.02 48.31 1.11
C ASP A 15 -25.96 47.61 2.48
N PRO A 16 -26.40 48.27 3.58
CA PRO A 16 -26.28 47.79 4.95
C PRO A 16 -27.61 47.25 5.52
N SER A 17 -27.57 46.04 6.08
CA SER A 17 -28.58 45.51 7.03
C SER A 17 -27.95 44.28 7.70
N ARG A 18 -27.42 44.28 8.94
CA ARG A 18 -27.91 44.70 10.27
C ARG A 18 -29.27 44.09 10.66
N LYS A 19 -29.20 42.92 11.30
CA LYS A 19 -29.84 42.58 12.61
C LYS A 19 -29.43 41.15 12.98
N GLU A 20 -28.44 40.99 13.84
CA GLU A 20 -28.66 40.71 15.28
C GLU A 20 -29.75 39.70 15.56
N HIS A 21 -29.37 38.47 15.93
CA HIS A 21 -30.11 37.69 16.91
C HIS A 21 -29.15 37.22 18.00
N ARG A 22 -29.37 37.82 19.17
CA ARG A 22 -28.70 37.63 20.44
C ARG A 22 -29.38 36.49 21.21
N ALA A 23 -28.55 35.59 21.73
CA ALA A 23 -28.66 34.79 22.96
C ALA A 23 -30.02 34.28 23.48
N MET A 24 -30.06 32.97 23.81
CA MET A 24 -30.56 32.42 25.09
C MET A 24 -29.77 31.11 25.36
N ILE A 25 -29.08 30.92 26.50
CA ILE A 25 -29.60 30.60 27.86
C ILE A 25 -30.39 29.28 27.79
N SER A 26 -30.19 28.20 28.57
CA SER A 26 -29.33 27.87 29.70
C SER A 26 -29.70 26.44 30.18
N ILE A 27 -28.83 25.83 30.99
CA ILE A 27 -29.16 24.93 32.13
C ILE A 27 -29.52 23.43 31.88
N LEU A 28 -28.58 22.60 32.38
CA LEU A 28 -28.68 21.38 33.22
C LEU A 28 -29.62 20.23 32.82
N ARG A 29 -29.04 19.02 32.75
CA ARG A 29 -29.27 18.00 33.80
C ARG A 29 -28.31 16.80 33.72
N THR A 30 -27.65 16.58 34.85
CA THR A 30 -26.99 15.36 35.32
C THR A 30 -28.01 14.23 35.54
N ILE A 31 -27.77 13.05 34.96
CA ILE A 31 -28.22 11.72 35.43
C ILE A 31 -27.15 10.75 34.87
N GLY A 32 -26.44 9.88 35.60
CA GLY A 32 -26.68 9.35 36.93
C GLY A 32 -27.22 7.91 36.87
N ILE A 33 -26.29 6.95 36.79
CA ILE A 33 -26.38 5.56 37.32
C ILE A 33 -27.24 4.53 36.55
N HIS A 34 -26.64 3.43 36.09
CA HIS A 34 -26.73 2.09 36.70
C HIS A 34 -26.22 0.98 35.77
N THR A 35 -25.10 0.38 36.18
CA THR A 35 -24.65 -0.95 35.79
C THR A 35 -25.66 -1.99 36.27
N HIS A 36 -26.01 -2.95 35.41
CA HIS A 36 -26.68 -4.18 35.81
C HIS A 36 -25.96 -5.38 35.20
N VAL A 37 -25.22 -6.09 36.06
CA VAL A 37 -24.73 -7.44 35.84
C VAL A 37 -25.76 -8.41 36.43
N PRO A 38 -26.19 -9.46 35.71
CA PRO A 38 -26.79 -10.61 36.35
C PRO A 38 -25.75 -11.74 36.47
N GLN A 39 -25.41 -12.06 37.72
CA GLN A 39 -24.91 -13.37 38.13
C GLN A 39 -26.10 -14.32 38.32
N GLY A 40 -25.91 -15.55 37.87
CA GLY A 40 -26.70 -16.72 38.24
C GLY A 40 -26.20 -17.91 37.42
N THR A 41 -26.03 -19.12 37.92
CA THR A 41 -26.21 -19.71 39.25
C THR A 41 -25.41 -21.00 39.19
N VAL A 42 -24.58 -21.27 40.20
CA VAL A 42 -23.91 -22.57 40.38
C VAL A 42 -24.98 -23.60 40.76
N SER A 43 -25.03 -24.74 40.09
CA SER A 43 -25.67 -25.95 40.62
C SER A 43 -24.77 -27.15 40.41
N ALA A 44 -24.19 -27.60 41.51
CA ALA A 44 -23.51 -28.87 41.64
C ALA A 44 -24.55 -29.98 41.77
N HIS A 45 -24.41 -31.04 40.98
CA HIS A 45 -25.07 -32.31 41.27
C HIS A 45 -24.03 -33.42 41.42
N THR A 46 -24.18 -34.10 42.56
CA THR A 46 -23.34 -35.13 43.16
C THR A 46 -23.42 -36.50 42.47
N ARG A 47 -22.25 -37.16 42.43
CA ARG A 47 -21.94 -38.61 42.56
C ARG A 47 -23.09 -39.62 42.44
N SER A 48 -22.89 -40.67 41.63
CA SER A 48 -23.12 -42.06 42.08
C SER A 48 -22.45 -43.15 41.20
N ARG A 49 -21.54 -43.88 41.83
CA ARG A 49 -21.19 -45.32 41.78
C ARG A 49 -21.09 -46.13 40.46
N GLN A 50 -19.92 -46.77 40.37
CA GLN A 50 -19.52 -47.94 39.59
C GLN A 50 -20.47 -49.15 39.68
N ARG A 51 -20.51 -49.96 38.60
CA ARG A 51 -20.37 -51.43 38.68
C ARG A 51 -19.88 -52.03 37.35
N LEU A 52 -18.88 -52.91 37.51
CA LEU A 52 -18.26 -53.89 36.61
C LEU A 52 -19.32 -54.87 36.00
N ILE A 53 -19.14 -55.72 34.97
CA ILE A 53 -17.99 -56.37 34.30
C ILE A 53 -18.46 -57.25 33.11
N TYR A 54 -17.53 -57.61 32.20
CA TYR A 54 -17.41 -58.74 31.23
C TYR A 54 -18.53 -59.11 30.24
N HIS A 55 -18.17 -59.16 28.94
CA HIS A 55 -17.84 -60.43 28.27
C HIS A 55 -16.95 -60.21 27.04
N ALA A 56 -16.04 -61.16 26.83
CA ALA A 56 -14.96 -61.20 25.87
C ALA A 56 -15.40 -61.60 24.46
N CYS A 57 -14.66 -61.17 23.44
CA CYS A 57 -14.37 -61.99 22.25
C CYS A 57 -13.04 -61.55 21.64
N LEU A 58 -12.17 -62.54 21.45
CA LEU A 58 -10.83 -62.48 20.85
C LEU A 58 -10.88 -62.09 19.38
N ALA A 59 -9.94 -61.25 18.94
CA ALA A 59 -9.31 -61.39 17.63
C ALA A 59 -7.96 -60.65 17.63
N THR A 60 -6.90 -61.43 17.83
CA THR A 60 -5.52 -61.06 17.55
C THR A 60 -5.31 -60.81 16.06
N ALA A 61 -4.95 -59.60 15.68
CA ALA A 61 -4.27 -59.30 14.42
C ALA A 61 -3.12 -58.32 14.71
N LEU A 62 -1.94 -58.87 14.99
CA LEU A 62 -0.71 -58.09 15.13
C LEU A 62 -0.16 -57.83 13.72
N LEU A 63 -0.61 -56.74 13.09
CA LEU A 63 0.01 -56.18 11.89
C LEU A 63 1.21 -55.33 12.34
N VAL A 64 2.42 -55.87 12.19
CA VAL A 64 3.66 -55.09 12.32
C VAL A 64 3.79 -54.24 11.05
N THR A 65 3.21 -53.04 11.08
CA THR A 65 3.54 -52.00 10.10
C THR A 65 4.89 -51.43 10.50
N ILE A 66 5.94 -51.77 9.75
CA ILE A 66 7.21 -51.07 9.82
C ILE A 66 6.95 -49.67 9.27
N ALA A 67 6.65 -48.72 10.14
CA ALA A 67 6.67 -47.31 9.81
C ALA A 67 8.13 -46.93 9.58
N THR A 68 8.54 -46.86 8.31
CA THR A 68 9.77 -46.19 7.91
C THR A 68 9.60 -44.71 8.24
N THR A 69 10.01 -44.34 9.45
CA THR A 69 10.21 -42.95 9.84
C THR A 69 11.37 -42.42 9.00
N GLN A 70 11.05 -41.87 7.84
CA GLN A 70 12.01 -41.05 7.11
C GLN A 70 12.34 -39.86 8.02
N PRO A 71 13.61 -39.58 8.32
CA PRO A 71 13.97 -38.34 8.96
C PRO A 71 13.58 -37.22 7.99
N VAL A 72 12.56 -36.45 8.35
CA VAL A 72 12.38 -35.12 7.78
C VAL A 72 13.65 -34.36 8.20
N GLN A 73 14.60 -34.27 7.28
CA GLN A 73 15.67 -33.28 7.38
C GLN A 73 14.99 -31.93 7.31
N ALA A 74 14.56 -31.42 8.46
CA ALA A 74 14.48 -29.99 8.67
C ALA A 74 15.93 -29.49 8.56
N ALA A 75 16.36 -29.21 7.32
CA ALA A 75 17.50 -28.36 7.09
C ALA A 75 17.16 -27.06 7.81
N GLY A 76 17.78 -26.83 8.97
CA GLY A 76 17.67 -25.56 9.65
C GLY A 76 18.13 -24.51 8.67
N GLU A 77 17.20 -23.73 8.13
CA GLU A 77 17.53 -22.57 7.31
C GLU A 77 18.48 -21.72 8.15
N GLY A 78 19.73 -21.61 7.70
CA GLY A 78 20.68 -20.69 8.31
C GLY A 78 20.02 -19.31 8.37
N GLN A 79 20.00 -18.70 9.54
CA GLN A 79 19.40 -17.37 9.71
C GLN A 79 19.97 -16.42 8.65
N THR A 80 19.09 -15.87 7.81
CA THR A 80 19.52 -14.92 6.78
C THR A 80 20.14 -13.71 7.48
N LYS A 81 21.38 -13.38 7.10
CA LYS A 81 22.02 -12.14 7.54
C LYS A 81 21.53 -10.99 6.68
N PHE A 82 21.37 -9.81 7.27
CA PHE A 82 20.95 -8.61 6.56
C PHE A 82 22.05 -7.57 6.57
N LYS A 83 22.32 -6.96 5.41
CA LYS A 83 23.15 -5.76 5.31
C LYS A 83 22.25 -4.53 5.24
N ARG A 84 22.60 -3.48 5.98
CA ARG A 84 21.98 -2.17 5.81
C ARG A 84 22.41 -1.59 4.47
N ILE A 85 21.50 -0.90 3.79
CA ILE A 85 21.75 -0.28 2.50
C ILE A 85 21.34 1.19 2.51
N SER A 86 21.77 1.96 1.51
CA SER A 86 21.10 3.21 1.17
C SER A 86 19.63 2.93 0.86
N THR A 87 18.74 3.80 1.30
CA THR A 87 17.30 3.63 1.13
C THR A 87 16.92 3.40 -0.32
N GLN A 88 16.13 2.36 -0.56
CA GLN A 88 15.50 2.07 -1.85
C GLN A 88 13.98 1.99 -1.67
N TYR A 89 13.24 1.89 -2.76
CA TYR A 89 11.78 1.87 -2.72
C TYR A 89 11.23 0.76 -3.59
N ILE A 90 10.18 0.10 -3.11
CA ILE A 90 9.45 -0.92 -3.87
C ILE A 90 8.06 -0.40 -4.21
N ALA A 91 7.70 -0.47 -5.49
CA ALA A 91 6.33 -0.37 -5.97
C ALA A 91 5.68 -1.76 -5.86
N ALA A 92 4.76 -1.92 -4.91
CA ALA A 92 4.13 -3.20 -4.59
C ALA A 92 2.64 -3.24 -4.96
N LEU A 93 2.17 -4.42 -5.37
CA LEU A 93 0.77 -4.73 -5.66
C LEU A 93 0.27 -5.86 -4.76
N GLY A 94 -0.92 -5.71 -4.20
CA GLY A 94 -1.54 -6.76 -3.41
C GLY A 94 -2.69 -6.23 -2.57
N ASP A 95 -3.43 -7.13 -1.95
CA ASP A 95 -4.39 -6.77 -0.92
C ASP A 95 -3.64 -6.15 0.27
N PRO A 96 -3.98 -4.93 0.72
CA PRO A 96 -3.34 -4.29 1.87
C PRO A 96 -3.41 -5.15 3.15
N GLY A 97 -4.43 -6.00 3.32
CA GLY A 97 -4.58 -6.87 4.48
C GLY A 97 -3.77 -8.18 4.41
N SER A 98 -3.16 -8.48 3.27
CA SER A 98 -2.42 -9.74 3.09
C SER A 98 -1.03 -9.71 3.72
N THR A 99 -0.64 -10.84 4.30
CA THR A 99 0.73 -11.11 4.77
C THR A 99 1.56 -11.85 3.73
N SER A 100 0.93 -12.42 2.69
CA SER A 100 1.59 -13.10 1.57
C SER A 100 0.71 -13.12 0.32
N GLY A 101 1.30 -13.45 -0.82
CA GLY A 101 0.57 -13.55 -2.09
C GLY A 101 1.44 -13.97 -3.27
N SER A 102 0.90 -13.80 -4.48
CA SER A 102 1.56 -13.98 -5.77
C SER A 102 1.63 -12.65 -6.54
N GLY A 103 2.14 -12.65 -7.78
CA GLY A 103 2.16 -11.47 -8.63
C GLY A 103 3.35 -10.52 -8.45
N ALA A 104 4.38 -10.92 -7.70
CA ALA A 104 5.55 -10.06 -7.46
C ALA A 104 6.39 -9.78 -8.72
N GLN A 105 6.19 -10.52 -9.82
CA GLN A 105 6.74 -10.22 -11.14
C GLN A 105 6.28 -8.88 -11.71
N SER A 106 5.16 -8.34 -11.21
CA SER A 106 4.65 -7.02 -11.59
C SER A 106 5.03 -5.91 -10.60
N TRP A 107 5.77 -6.23 -9.54
CA TRP A 107 6.32 -5.25 -8.61
C TRP A 107 7.61 -4.67 -9.17
N GLY A 108 7.94 -3.45 -8.76
CA GLY A 108 9.11 -2.72 -9.23
C GLY A 108 10.03 -2.27 -8.11
N LEU A 109 11.33 -2.16 -8.40
CA LEU A 109 12.35 -1.60 -7.52
C LEU A 109 12.87 -0.27 -8.05
N TRP A 110 12.84 0.76 -7.22
CA TRP A 110 13.63 1.97 -7.42
C TRP A 110 14.90 1.92 -6.55
N PRO A 111 16.09 1.73 -7.15
CA PRO A 111 17.35 1.71 -6.40
C PRO A 111 17.78 3.08 -5.90
N LEU A 112 17.16 4.15 -6.40
CA LEU A 112 17.34 5.54 -5.98
C LEU A 112 15.97 6.15 -5.71
N ASP A 113 15.91 7.19 -4.87
CA ASP A 113 14.66 7.92 -4.63
C ASP A 113 14.13 8.56 -5.92
N PRO A 114 12.96 8.14 -6.44
CA PRO A 114 12.42 8.68 -7.68
C PRO A 114 11.85 10.10 -7.52
N GLY A 115 11.52 10.54 -6.29
CA GLY A 115 10.88 11.83 -6.03
C GLY A 115 11.72 13.02 -6.50
N PRO A 116 12.96 13.21 -5.98
CA PRO A 116 13.86 14.27 -6.45
C PRO A 116 14.27 14.18 -7.92
N ARG A 117 14.04 13.01 -8.55
CA ARG A 117 14.38 12.72 -9.95
C ARG A 117 13.19 13.01 -10.88
N GLY A 118 12.00 13.22 -10.34
CA GLY A 118 10.76 13.40 -11.08
C GLY A 118 10.62 14.77 -11.75
N VAL A 119 9.63 14.88 -12.64
CA VAL A 119 9.29 16.08 -13.39
C VAL A 119 7.85 16.48 -13.09
N LYS A 120 7.63 17.69 -12.58
CA LYS A 120 6.27 18.21 -12.32
C LYS A 120 5.38 18.11 -13.57
N LEU A 121 4.11 17.75 -13.39
CA LEU A 121 3.12 17.65 -14.47
C LEU A 121 3.08 18.90 -15.37
N ASN A 122 3.14 20.10 -14.79
CA ASN A 122 3.15 21.35 -15.54
C ASN A 122 4.43 21.60 -16.37
N ARG A 123 5.44 20.74 -16.24
CA ARG A 123 6.66 20.72 -17.05
C ARG A 123 6.67 19.60 -18.09
N TYR A 124 5.57 18.86 -18.25
CA TYR A 124 5.48 17.80 -19.25
C TYR A 124 5.81 18.29 -20.67
N GLN A 125 5.34 19.47 -21.07
CA GLN A 125 5.67 20.00 -22.39
C GLN A 125 7.18 20.28 -22.55
N SER A 126 7.83 20.77 -21.50
CA SER A 126 9.29 20.94 -21.50
C SER A 126 10.03 19.61 -21.57
N LEU A 127 9.52 18.57 -20.89
CA LEU A 127 10.05 17.20 -20.99
C LEU A 127 9.96 16.68 -22.43
N LYS A 128 8.82 16.89 -23.12
CA LYS A 128 8.68 16.55 -24.54
C LYS A 128 9.66 17.31 -25.44
N GLN A 129 9.80 18.62 -25.23
CA GLN A 129 10.74 19.47 -25.98
C GLN A 129 12.20 19.05 -25.77
N ALA A 130 12.54 18.53 -24.59
CA ALA A 130 13.84 17.91 -24.31
C ALA A 130 13.99 16.49 -24.91
N GLY A 131 13.10 16.11 -25.83
CA GLY A 131 13.09 14.79 -26.45
C GLY A 131 12.72 13.68 -25.47
N GLY A 132 11.98 13.97 -24.39
CA GLY A 132 11.61 12.99 -23.36
C GLY A 132 12.74 12.65 -22.38
N THR A 133 13.84 13.40 -22.35
CA THR A 133 14.93 13.18 -21.39
C THR A 133 14.73 14.08 -20.16
N ALA A 134 14.56 13.47 -18.99
CA ALA A 134 14.39 14.20 -17.74
C ALA A 134 15.71 14.81 -17.23
N PRO A 135 15.66 15.78 -16.29
CA PRO A 135 16.87 16.36 -15.68
C PRO A 135 17.80 15.31 -15.05
N ALA A 136 17.24 14.27 -14.45
CA ALA A 136 17.97 13.15 -13.87
C ALA A 136 18.42 12.10 -14.92
N ARG A 137 18.34 12.43 -16.23
CA ARG A 137 18.82 11.67 -17.39
C ARG A 137 18.09 10.36 -17.70
N TRP A 138 17.02 10.04 -17.00
CA TRP A 138 16.13 8.94 -17.40
C TRP A 138 15.26 9.34 -18.61
N LYS A 139 14.81 8.33 -19.34
CA LYS A 139 13.98 8.48 -20.54
C LYS A 139 12.52 8.30 -20.19
N PHE A 140 11.69 9.27 -20.57
CA PHE A 140 10.24 9.17 -20.46
C PHE A 140 9.68 8.24 -21.52
N ASP A 141 8.87 7.28 -21.07
CA ASP A 141 8.07 6.40 -21.90
C ASP A 141 6.63 6.92 -21.91
N GLU A 142 6.15 7.37 -23.07
CA GLU A 142 4.81 7.92 -23.21
C GLU A 142 3.69 6.86 -23.19
N THR A 143 4.05 5.58 -23.33
CA THR A 143 3.13 4.44 -23.35
C THR A 143 3.01 3.74 -22.00
N ASP A 144 3.98 3.97 -21.11
CA ASP A 144 4.07 3.38 -19.78
C ASP A 144 4.77 4.32 -18.80
N TRP A 145 4.01 5.23 -18.19
CA TRP A 145 4.56 6.27 -17.33
C TRP A 145 4.04 6.22 -15.91
N TRP A 146 4.84 6.79 -15.01
CA TRP A 146 4.63 6.74 -13.57
C TRP A 146 4.42 8.14 -13.00
N LEU A 147 3.53 8.24 -12.02
CA LEU A 147 3.18 9.50 -11.33
C LEU A 147 3.13 9.26 -9.83
N GLU A 148 3.65 10.20 -9.04
CA GLU A 148 3.55 10.16 -7.56
C GLU A 148 2.57 11.17 -6.97
N GLU A 149 2.40 11.10 -5.65
CA GLU A 149 1.38 11.81 -4.89
C GLU A 149 1.43 13.34 -4.98
N HIS A 150 2.55 13.96 -5.36
CA HIS A 150 2.69 15.41 -5.55
C HIS A 150 2.59 15.85 -7.02
N GLY A 151 2.27 14.92 -7.94
CA GLY A 151 2.14 15.21 -9.36
C GLY A 151 3.49 15.35 -10.07
N LEU A 152 4.48 14.53 -9.70
CA LEU A 152 5.74 14.35 -10.41
C LEU A 152 5.67 13.10 -11.29
N ILE A 153 5.92 13.29 -12.59
CA ILE A 153 6.19 12.21 -13.54
C ILE A 153 7.54 11.61 -13.15
N MET A 154 7.58 10.30 -12.91
CA MET A 154 8.75 9.62 -12.36
C MET A 154 9.45 8.69 -13.35
N GLU A 155 10.71 8.41 -13.06
CA GLU A 155 11.44 7.28 -13.64
C GLU A 155 10.71 5.96 -13.32
N GLN A 156 10.61 5.09 -14.32
CA GLN A 156 10.02 3.77 -14.16
C GLN A 156 10.87 2.93 -13.20
N PRO A 157 10.27 2.16 -12.27
CA PRO A 157 11.02 1.22 -11.46
C PRO A 157 11.52 0.06 -12.32
N THR A 158 12.59 -0.59 -11.88
CA THR A 158 13.03 -1.85 -12.50
C THR A 158 12.02 -2.95 -12.17
N VAL A 159 11.39 -3.51 -13.20
CA VAL A 159 10.43 -4.63 -13.11
C VAL A 159 11.00 -5.82 -13.88
N PRO A 160 10.93 -7.07 -13.36
CA PRO A 160 10.37 -7.44 -12.06
C PRO A 160 11.29 -7.08 -10.89
N LEU A 161 10.70 -6.91 -9.70
CA LEU A 161 11.43 -6.92 -8.43
C LEU A 161 12.25 -8.23 -8.33
N PRO A 162 13.58 -8.16 -8.12
CA PRO A 162 14.39 -9.37 -8.02
C PRO A 162 13.99 -10.26 -6.83
N PRO A 163 14.16 -11.59 -6.93
CA PRO A 163 14.09 -12.47 -5.77
C PRO A 163 15.08 -12.07 -4.69
N GLY A 164 14.71 -12.28 -3.44
CA GLY A 164 15.54 -11.97 -2.30
C GLY A 164 14.74 -11.66 -1.06
N LYS A 165 15.46 -11.36 0.02
CA LYS A 165 14.87 -10.88 1.28
C LYS A 165 15.19 -9.40 1.46
N TYR A 166 14.18 -8.60 1.75
CA TYR A 166 14.27 -7.15 1.89
C TYR A 166 13.76 -6.75 3.27
N VAL A 167 14.53 -5.96 4.00
CA VAL A 167 14.03 -5.33 5.24
C VAL A 167 13.23 -4.10 4.82
N VAL A 168 11.91 -4.18 4.96
CA VAL A 168 10.97 -3.16 4.51
C VAL A 168 10.25 -2.49 5.67
N THR A 169 9.91 -1.22 5.50
CA THR A 169 9.12 -0.46 6.47
C THR A 169 8.26 0.57 5.78
N GLY A 170 7.15 0.92 6.44
CA GLY A 170 6.35 2.07 6.08
C GLY A 170 6.75 3.33 6.85
N ALA A 171 7.87 3.33 7.59
CA ALA A 171 8.27 4.39 8.52
C ALA A 171 7.15 4.87 9.47
N ARG A 172 6.25 3.94 9.83
CA ARG A 172 5.08 4.20 10.68
C ARG A 172 5.08 3.29 11.89
N LYS A 173 4.79 2.01 11.68
CA LYS A 173 4.49 1.05 12.76
C LYS A 173 5.40 -0.17 12.77
N VAL A 174 5.70 -0.73 11.60
CA VAL A 174 6.34 -2.04 11.47
C VAL A 174 7.55 -1.96 10.54
N THR A 175 8.58 -2.72 10.91
CA THR A 175 9.68 -3.11 10.04
C THR A 175 9.67 -4.63 9.95
N ALA A 176 9.58 -5.17 8.73
CA ALA A 176 9.43 -6.60 8.47
C ALA A 176 10.41 -7.05 7.39
N VAL A 177 10.63 -8.35 7.30
CA VAL A 177 11.31 -8.99 6.18
C VAL A 177 10.27 -9.35 5.13
N LEU A 178 10.38 -8.74 3.95
CA LEU A 178 9.70 -9.15 2.73
C LEU A 178 10.57 -10.18 2.00
N THR A 179 10.07 -11.38 1.81
CA THR A 179 10.68 -12.39 0.95
C THR A 179 10.01 -12.37 -0.42
N ILE A 180 10.78 -12.18 -1.47
CA ILE A 180 10.37 -12.38 -2.86
C ILE A 180 10.97 -13.69 -3.34
N HIS A 181 10.13 -14.65 -3.67
CA HIS A 181 10.58 -15.94 -4.15
C HIS A 181 11.02 -15.88 -5.62
N SER A 182 11.85 -16.84 -6.01
CA SER A 182 12.11 -17.11 -7.43
C SER A 182 10.81 -17.37 -8.18
N ALA A 183 10.80 -17.04 -9.47
CA ALA A 183 9.67 -17.34 -10.32
C ALA A 183 9.45 -18.86 -10.40
N ASP A 184 8.20 -19.27 -10.42
CA ASP A 184 7.82 -20.66 -10.70
C ASP A 184 7.92 -20.98 -12.20
N SER A 185 7.48 -22.18 -12.59
CA SER A 185 7.48 -22.62 -13.99
C SER A 185 6.61 -21.77 -14.92
N HIS A 186 5.70 -20.96 -14.38
CA HIS A 186 4.82 -20.06 -15.12
C HIS A 186 5.29 -18.60 -15.09
N GLY A 187 6.42 -18.32 -14.44
CA GLY A 187 6.94 -16.97 -14.28
C GLY A 187 6.31 -16.19 -13.12
N ASP A 188 5.41 -16.80 -12.34
CA ASP A 188 4.77 -16.17 -11.20
C ASP A 188 5.72 -16.14 -10.00
N ARG A 189 5.74 -15.01 -9.29
CA ARG A 189 6.59 -14.81 -8.12
C ARG A 189 5.70 -14.63 -6.90
N ARG A 190 5.86 -15.55 -5.95
CA ARG A 190 5.27 -15.41 -4.62
C ARG A 190 6.03 -14.40 -3.78
N TRP A 191 5.34 -13.80 -2.82
CA TRP A 191 5.90 -12.95 -1.80
C TRP A 191 5.28 -13.23 -0.43
N GLU A 192 6.01 -12.94 0.63
CA GLU A 192 5.54 -13.05 2.01
C GLU A 192 6.25 -12.05 2.92
N LEU A 193 5.54 -11.57 3.94
CA LEU A 193 6.03 -10.73 5.00
C LEU A 193 6.12 -11.56 6.29
N ASP A 194 7.23 -11.39 7.02
CA ASP A 194 7.38 -12.00 8.34
C ASP A 194 6.54 -11.30 9.42
N GLN A 195 6.61 -11.81 10.66
CA GLN A 195 6.02 -11.18 11.85
C GLN A 195 4.50 -10.92 11.77
N ASN A 196 3.79 -11.65 10.89
CA ASN A 196 2.38 -11.41 10.56
C ASN A 196 2.11 -9.97 10.11
N ALA A 197 3.11 -9.28 9.58
CA ALA A 197 2.94 -7.93 9.05
C ALA A 197 2.10 -7.99 7.77
N THR A 198 1.13 -7.08 7.65
CA THR A 198 0.36 -6.93 6.41
C THR A 198 1.08 -6.02 5.43
N LEU A 199 0.76 -6.10 4.14
CA LEU A 199 1.25 -5.15 3.13
C LEU A 199 0.95 -3.70 3.52
N TYR A 200 -0.22 -3.46 4.12
CA TYR A 200 -0.59 -2.15 4.66
C TYR A 200 0.37 -1.70 5.76
N ASP A 201 0.77 -2.54 6.70
CA ASP A 201 1.64 -2.17 7.83
C ASP A 201 3.00 -1.64 7.38
N VAL A 202 3.54 -2.21 6.31
CA VAL A 202 4.85 -1.83 5.74
C VAL A 202 4.76 -0.78 4.62
N THR A 203 3.57 -0.30 4.29
CA THR A 203 3.37 0.77 3.29
C THR A 203 3.69 2.15 3.88
N HIS A 204 4.35 3.07 3.16
CA HIS A 204 4.68 4.40 3.69
C HIS A 204 3.47 5.36 3.81
N LEU A 205 2.38 5.07 3.09
CA LEU A 205 1.14 5.84 2.91
C LEU A 205 1.30 7.25 2.33
N ALA A 206 2.25 8.03 2.84
CA ALA A 206 2.57 9.34 2.30
C ALA A 206 3.11 9.21 0.86
N CYS A 207 3.97 8.22 0.60
CA CYS A 207 4.39 7.91 -0.77
C CYS A 207 3.34 7.04 -1.47
N ARG A 208 2.94 7.47 -2.66
CA ARG A 208 2.07 6.74 -3.58
C ARG A 208 2.68 6.79 -4.96
N SER A 209 2.39 5.76 -5.75
CA SER A 209 2.71 5.81 -7.17
C SER A 209 1.62 5.11 -7.95
N ALA A 210 1.35 5.62 -9.14
CA ALA A 210 0.53 4.91 -10.10
C ALA A 210 1.23 4.84 -11.45
N ARG A 211 1.02 3.71 -12.11
CA ARG A 211 1.40 3.44 -13.49
C ARG A 211 0.21 3.74 -14.39
N TYR A 212 0.46 4.43 -15.49
CA TYR A 212 -0.54 4.79 -16.49
C TYR A 212 -0.12 4.28 -17.86
N THR A 213 -1.05 3.58 -18.51
CA THR A 213 -0.90 3.03 -19.86
C THR A 213 -2.15 3.36 -20.68
N PRO A 214 -2.12 3.30 -22.02
CA PRO A 214 -3.33 3.42 -22.83
C PRO A 214 -4.46 2.50 -22.34
N ALA A 215 -5.67 3.04 -22.19
CA ALA A 215 -6.84 2.26 -21.76
C ALA A 215 -7.32 1.27 -22.83
N THR A 216 -7.00 1.53 -24.10
CA THR A 216 -7.33 0.70 -25.24
C THR A 216 -6.11 0.51 -26.13
N VAL A 217 -6.06 -0.60 -26.87
CA VAL A 217 -4.99 -0.87 -27.84
C VAL A 217 -5.01 0.22 -28.92
N GLY A 218 -3.85 0.85 -29.14
CA GLY A 218 -3.71 1.98 -30.07
C GLY A 218 -4.27 3.31 -29.56
N GLY A 219 -4.80 3.36 -28.34
CA GLY A 219 -5.26 4.59 -27.68
C GLY A 219 -4.10 5.46 -27.21
N SER A 220 -4.39 6.72 -26.90
CA SER A 220 -3.43 7.65 -26.30
C SER A 220 -3.64 7.75 -24.78
N CYS A 221 -2.56 7.69 -24.02
CA CYS A 221 -2.53 8.04 -22.60
C CYS A 221 -1.41 9.06 -22.38
N SER A 222 -1.73 10.25 -21.83
CA SER A 222 -0.77 11.35 -21.75
C SER A 222 -0.85 12.08 -20.41
N PRO A 223 0.30 12.44 -19.81
CA PRO A 223 0.34 13.34 -18.66
C PRO A 223 -0.33 14.71 -18.89
N ALA A 224 -0.50 15.14 -20.15
CA ALA A 224 -1.15 16.41 -20.48
C ALA A 224 -2.62 16.50 -20.03
N THR A 225 -3.31 15.36 -19.90
CA THR A 225 -4.70 15.30 -19.45
C THR A 225 -4.84 15.08 -17.94
N ALA A 226 -3.71 14.98 -17.21
CA ALA A 226 -3.73 14.84 -15.76
C ALA A 226 -4.16 16.14 -15.07
N LYS A 227 -5.11 16.02 -14.12
CA LYS A 227 -5.65 17.17 -13.39
C LYS A 227 -4.70 17.60 -12.27
N GLN A 228 -3.89 18.63 -12.50
CA GLN A 228 -2.92 19.10 -11.50
C GLN A 228 -3.57 19.50 -10.16
N ALA A 229 -4.79 20.03 -10.18
CA ALA A 229 -5.53 20.39 -8.97
C ALA A 229 -5.94 19.19 -8.08
N ALA A 230 -5.80 17.95 -8.58
CA ALA A 230 -6.02 16.74 -7.80
C ALA A 230 -4.80 16.32 -6.94
N PHE A 231 -3.72 17.10 -6.98
CA PHE A 231 -2.48 16.88 -6.22
C PHE A 231 -2.24 18.04 -5.23
N PRO A 232 -1.64 17.78 -4.06
CA PRO A 232 -1.16 16.48 -3.61
C PRO A 232 -2.28 15.53 -3.20
N VAL A 233 -2.06 14.23 -3.39
CA VAL A 233 -2.96 13.17 -2.94
C VAL A 233 -2.80 13.01 -1.43
N ALA A 234 -3.91 12.82 -0.71
CA ALA A 234 -3.86 12.56 0.73
C ALA A 234 -3.15 11.21 1.02
N PRO A 235 -2.44 11.07 2.16
CA PRO A 235 -1.80 9.82 2.52
C PRO A 235 -2.75 8.61 2.49
N GLY A 236 -2.35 7.55 1.79
CA GLY A 236 -3.18 6.35 1.57
C GLY A 236 -4.33 6.52 0.57
N GLY A 237 -4.50 7.71 -0.01
CA GLY A 237 -5.51 7.99 -1.02
C GLY A 237 -5.22 7.30 -2.36
N ALA A 238 -6.28 7.12 -3.15
CA ALA A 238 -6.16 6.62 -4.52
C ALA A 238 -5.54 7.69 -5.44
N MET A 239 -4.68 7.26 -6.36
CA MET A 239 -4.11 8.17 -7.37
C MET A 239 -5.21 8.64 -8.33
N PRO A 240 -5.22 9.92 -8.77
CA PRO A 240 -6.25 10.44 -9.65
C PRO A 240 -6.30 9.70 -11.00
N PRO A 241 -7.49 9.46 -11.60
CA PRO A 241 -7.57 8.97 -12.97
C PRO A 241 -7.01 10.01 -13.95
N VAL A 242 -6.48 9.53 -15.08
CA VAL A 242 -6.03 10.35 -16.19
C VAL A 242 -6.81 9.92 -17.42
N GLU A 243 -7.37 10.89 -18.13
CA GLU A 243 -8.24 10.61 -19.29
C GLU A 243 -7.46 9.85 -20.38
N GLY A 244 -8.06 8.78 -20.90
CA GLY A 244 -7.45 7.89 -21.90
C GLY A 244 -6.51 6.83 -21.32
N CYS A 245 -6.28 6.82 -20.01
CA CYS A 245 -5.34 5.91 -19.36
C CYS A 245 -6.05 4.82 -18.55
N ALA A 246 -5.56 3.58 -18.67
CA ALA A 246 -5.65 2.60 -17.60
C ALA A 246 -4.68 3.02 -16.48
N LYS A 247 -5.08 2.79 -15.23
CA LYS A 247 -4.33 3.20 -14.03
C LYS A 247 -4.16 2.00 -13.11
N GLN A 248 -2.94 1.79 -12.63
CA GLN A 248 -2.62 0.83 -11.59
C GLN A 248 -1.96 1.55 -10.42
N ASP A 249 -2.60 1.53 -9.24
CA ASP A 249 -2.02 2.05 -8.01
C ASP A 249 -1.08 1.03 -7.39
N TYR A 250 0.06 1.52 -6.92
CA TYR A 250 1.06 0.74 -6.20
C TYR A 250 1.21 1.27 -4.76
N ALA A 251 1.33 0.36 -3.81
CA ALA A 251 1.86 0.67 -2.50
C ALA A 251 3.35 0.96 -2.61
N VAL A 252 3.86 1.89 -1.80
CA VAL A 252 5.30 2.20 -1.74
C VAL A 252 5.86 1.70 -0.42
N LEU A 253 6.84 0.81 -0.50
CA LEU A 253 7.57 0.27 0.65
C LEU A 253 8.97 0.90 0.68
N ILE A 254 9.47 1.22 1.87
CA ILE A 254 10.85 1.72 2.06
C ILE A 254 11.74 0.52 2.39
N VAL A 255 12.78 0.30 1.59
CA VAL A 255 13.77 -0.75 1.82
C VAL A 255 14.98 -0.16 2.53
N ILE A 256 15.33 -0.72 3.68
CA ILE A 256 16.45 -0.26 4.53
C ILE A 256 17.55 -1.31 4.69
N GLY A 257 17.31 -2.54 4.22
CA GLY A 257 18.27 -3.64 4.27
C GLY A 257 17.95 -4.72 3.24
N MET A 258 18.96 -5.53 2.91
CA MET A 258 18.81 -6.69 2.03
C MET A 258 19.49 -7.91 2.65
N GLY A 259 18.91 -9.08 2.42
CA GLY A 259 19.51 -10.36 2.75
C GLY A 259 20.82 -10.53 1.97
N VAL A 260 21.83 -11.07 2.65
CA VAL A 260 23.06 -11.54 2.02
C VAL A 260 23.12 -13.05 2.18
N GLU A 261 23.38 -13.74 1.08
CA GLU A 261 23.76 -15.15 1.13
C GLU A 261 25.13 -15.26 1.83
N ASN A 262 25.30 -16.32 2.61
CA ASN A 262 26.60 -16.64 3.22
C ASN A 262 27.48 -17.36 2.19
#